data_AF-A0A2V3IE48-F1
#
_entry.id   AF-A0A2V3IE48-F1
#
_cell.length_a   1.000
_cell.length_b   1.000
_cell.length_c   1.000
_cell.angle_alpha   90.00
_cell.angle_beta   90.00
_cell.angle_gamma   90.00
#
_symmetry.space_group_name_H-M   'P 1'
#
loop_
_entity.id
_entity.type
_entity.pdbx_description
1 polymer ?
#
loop_
_entity_poly.entity_id
_entity_poly.type
_entity_poly.pdbx_seq_one_letter_code
_entity_poly.pdbx_strand_id
1 'polypeptide(L)'
;MPGEIYELMDDLQRRFVVAKKTDGPKYAFGGCNIRLLDDRSIRMSMETYRKRGKKIIMSRSRKKIVTSRVSANKTFQYPILAEKLLSLGNGALPQASMAVSLLQQILARLTVKHLIEANQMVNELHRCDPLLKFPPAKSPDSVSLCTFSDAAHPSDRDYGQHGLLVGLLSRFAGKDENICHILDWSS
;
A
#
# COMPACT_ATOMS: atom_id res chain seq x y z
N MET A 1 20.04 11.93 22.54
CA MET A 1 19.93 11.29 21.21
C MET A 1 18.60 10.57 20.91
N PRO A 2 17.56 10.56 21.79
CA PRO A 2 16.21 10.21 21.33
C PRO A 2 15.50 11.34 20.57
N GLY A 3 15.78 12.61 20.91
CA GLY A 3 15.07 13.79 20.38
C GLY A 3 15.23 14.03 18.88
N GLU A 4 16.43 13.84 18.33
CA GLU A 4 16.73 14.13 16.91
C GLU A 4 16.01 13.18 15.94
N ILE A 5 15.76 11.93 16.35
CA ILE A 5 14.98 10.97 15.55
C ILE A 5 13.50 11.38 15.52
N TYR A 6 12.95 11.87 16.62
CA TYR A 6 11.57 12.36 16.65
C TYR A 6 11.40 13.61 15.81
N GLU A 7 12.36 14.54 15.83
CA GLU A 7 12.35 15.74 14.97
C GLU A 7 12.44 15.38 13.49
N LEU A 8 13.32 14.46 13.11
CA LEU A 8 13.41 13.96 11.72
C LEU A 8 12.12 13.27 11.27
N MET A 9 11.51 12.47 12.13
CA MET A 9 10.22 11.84 11.85
C MET A 9 9.11 12.88 11.69
N ASP A 10 9.09 13.93 12.50
CA ASP A 10 8.11 15.01 12.40
C ASP A 10 8.29 15.81 11.10
N ASP A 11 9.53 16.06 10.68
CA ASP A 11 9.83 16.76 9.43
C ASP A 11 9.50 15.90 8.19
N LEU A 12 9.77 14.59 8.24
CA LEU A 12 9.34 13.64 7.21
C LEU A 12 7.81 13.52 7.14
N GLN A 13 7.10 13.52 8.28
CA GLN A 13 5.63 13.52 8.31
C GLN A 13 5.02 14.82 7.79
N ARG A 14 5.73 15.95 7.94
CA ARG A 14 5.34 17.24 7.35
C ARG A 14 5.55 17.26 5.84
N ARG A 15 6.66 16.71 5.35
CA ARG A 15 7.04 16.71 3.92
C ARG A 15 6.32 15.64 3.10
N PHE A 16 6.05 14.47 3.68
CA PHE A 16 5.44 13.34 2.99
C PHE A 16 4.04 13.04 3.55
N VAL A 17 3.00 13.24 2.75
CA VAL A 17 1.58 12.94 3.08
C VAL A 17 1.32 11.43 3.26
N VAL A 18 2.36 10.62 3.16
CA VAL A 18 2.30 9.15 3.08
C VAL A 18 2.34 8.51 4.46
N ALA A 19 2.90 9.15 5.49
CA ALA A 19 2.90 8.59 6.84
C ALA A 19 2.51 9.67 7.85
N LYS A 20 1.51 9.42 8.68
CA LYS A 20 1.14 10.32 9.78
C LYS A 20 0.90 9.50 11.04
N LYS A 21 1.58 9.85 12.13
CA LYS A 21 1.21 9.36 13.45
C LYS A 21 -0.10 10.05 13.84
N THR A 22 -1.18 9.28 13.99
CA THR A 22 -2.50 9.85 14.24
C THR A 22 -2.80 9.95 15.73
N ASP A 23 -2.58 8.87 16.51
CA ASP A 23 -2.68 8.88 17.99
C ASP A 23 -2.17 7.55 18.59
N GLY A 24 -1.33 7.59 19.64
CA GLY A 24 -0.89 6.39 20.38
C GLY A 24 -0.22 5.32 19.48
N PRO A 25 -0.51 4.01 19.63
CA PRO A 25 0.05 2.93 18.79
C PRO A 25 -0.61 2.82 17.40
N LYS A 26 -1.33 3.86 16.94
CA LYS A 26 -1.99 3.91 15.64
C LYS A 26 -1.21 4.80 14.68
N TYR A 27 -0.94 4.26 13.51
CA TYR A 27 -0.24 4.92 12.42
C TYR A 27 -1.14 4.91 11.19
N ALA A 28 -1.20 6.03 10.47
CA ALA A 28 -1.78 6.07 9.14
C ALA A 28 -0.64 6.08 8.12
N PHE A 29 -0.54 5.03 7.30
CA PHE A 29 0.43 4.97 6.21
C PHE A 29 -0.29 4.78 4.88
N GLY A 30 -0.16 5.75 3.98
CA GLY A 30 -0.79 5.76 2.67
C GLY A 30 -2.27 5.43 2.79
N GLY A 31 -3.02 6.10 3.67
CA GLY A 31 -4.45 5.85 3.92
C GLY A 31 -4.83 4.52 4.61
N CYS A 32 -3.86 3.63 4.87
CA CYS A 32 -4.01 2.42 5.67
C CYS A 32 -3.87 2.73 7.16
N ASN A 33 -4.73 2.17 7.99
CA ASN A 33 -4.63 2.28 9.44
C ASN A 33 -3.86 1.07 9.98
N ILE A 34 -2.69 1.31 10.54
CA ILE A 34 -1.82 0.33 11.17
C ILE A 34 -1.94 0.48 12.69
N ARG A 35 -2.14 -0.61 13.40
CA ARG A 35 -2.24 -0.64 14.86
C ARG A 35 -1.38 -1.76 15.43
N LEU A 36 -0.54 -1.44 16.40
CA LEU A 36 0.07 -2.43 17.28
C LEU A 36 -0.96 -2.85 18.35
N LEU A 37 -1.20 -4.14 18.49
CA LEU A 37 -2.07 -4.72 19.51
C LEU A 37 -1.27 -5.05 20.78
N ASP A 38 -1.97 -5.35 21.87
CA ASP A 38 -1.36 -5.56 23.19
C ASP A 38 -0.46 -6.81 23.22
N ASP A 39 -0.76 -7.80 22.38
CA ASP A 39 0.06 -9.00 22.14
C ASP A 39 1.27 -8.75 21.21
N ARG A 40 1.53 -7.49 20.86
CA ARG A 40 2.55 -7.03 19.89
C ARG A 40 2.31 -7.47 18.44
N SER A 41 1.15 -8.04 18.11
CA SER A 41 0.77 -8.26 16.72
C SER A 41 0.43 -6.94 16.02
N ILE A 42 0.58 -6.91 14.69
CA ILE A 42 0.28 -5.71 13.90
C ILE A 42 -0.98 -5.98 13.07
N ARG A 43 -1.95 -5.07 13.18
CA ARG A 43 -3.16 -5.08 12.37
C ARG A 43 -3.11 -3.92 11.37
N MET A 44 -3.19 -4.23 10.08
CA MET A 44 -3.29 -3.23 9.02
C MET A 44 -4.67 -3.30 8.36
N SER A 45 -5.37 -2.16 8.33
CA SER A 45 -6.71 -2.03 7.75
C SER A 45 -6.71 -1.03 6.60
N MET A 46 -7.25 -1.44 5.45
CA MET A 46 -7.49 -0.59 4.29
C MET A 46 -8.95 -0.14 4.17
N GLU A 47 -9.65 -0.04 5.29
CA GLU A 47 -11.07 0.31 5.32
C GLU A 47 -11.37 1.65 4.61
N THR A 48 -10.45 2.61 4.73
CA THR A 48 -10.54 3.90 4.04
C THR A 48 -10.55 3.74 2.53
N TYR A 49 -9.77 2.80 1.97
CA TYR A 49 -9.75 2.50 0.54
C TYR A 49 -11.03 1.82 0.09
N ARG A 50 -11.52 0.84 0.86
CA ARG A 50 -12.81 0.18 0.59
C ARG A 50 -13.94 1.22 0.46
N LYS A 51 -13.99 2.19 1.37
CA LYS A 51 -14.97 3.30 1.33
C LYS A 51 -14.82 4.25 0.14
N ARG A 52 -13.63 4.35 -0.45
CA ARG A 52 -13.39 5.17 -1.67
C ARG A 52 -13.96 4.51 -2.93
N GLY A 53 -13.98 3.18 -2.98
CA GLY A 53 -14.60 2.39 -4.06
C GLY A 53 -16.13 2.55 -4.06
N LYS A 54 -16.62 3.64 -4.63
CA LYS A 54 -18.05 3.96 -4.69
C LYS A 54 -18.68 3.47 -5.99
N LYS A 55 -19.95 3.07 -5.90
CA LYS A 55 -20.77 2.70 -7.04
C LYS A 55 -20.90 3.85 -8.05
N ILE A 56 -20.97 3.48 -9.32
CA ILE A 56 -21.31 4.37 -10.42
C ILE A 56 -22.83 4.57 -10.42
N ILE A 57 -23.27 5.80 -10.11
CA ILE A 57 -24.70 6.14 -9.97
C ILE A 57 -25.37 6.13 -11.35
N MET A 58 -26.47 5.39 -11.48
CA MET A 58 -27.30 5.32 -12.69
C MET A 58 -28.78 5.40 -12.32
N SER A 59 -29.58 6.07 -13.15
CA SER A 59 -31.04 6.11 -13.00
C SER A 59 -31.67 4.73 -13.23
N ARG A 60 -32.86 4.51 -12.65
CA ARG A 60 -33.60 3.25 -12.81
C ARG A 60 -33.96 2.96 -14.27
N SER A 61 -34.37 3.98 -15.01
CA SER A 61 -34.67 3.87 -16.44
C SER A 61 -33.44 3.44 -17.23
N ARG A 62 -32.27 4.01 -16.92
CA ARG A 62 -31.03 3.69 -17.62
C ARG A 62 -30.61 2.23 -17.44
N LYS A 63 -30.77 1.68 -16.24
CA LYS A 63 -30.43 0.28 -15.93
C LYS A 63 -31.21 -0.74 -16.77
N LYS A 64 -32.38 -0.37 -17.31
CA LYS A 64 -33.19 -1.26 -18.17
C LYS A 64 -32.62 -1.40 -19.59
N ILE A 65 -31.77 -0.48 -20.03
CA ILE A 65 -31.25 -0.43 -21.40
C ILE A 65 -29.81 -0.97 -21.44
N VAL A 66 -29.65 -2.25 -21.10
CA VAL A 66 -28.35 -2.87 -20.75
C VAL A 66 -27.32 -2.88 -21.88
N THR A 67 -27.76 -2.99 -23.14
CA THR A 67 -26.88 -3.05 -24.32
C THR A 67 -26.41 -1.68 -24.79
N SER A 68 -27.00 -0.59 -24.29
CA SER A 68 -26.65 0.75 -24.75
C SER A 68 -25.25 1.17 -24.30
N ARG A 69 -24.54 1.89 -25.19
CA ARG A 69 -23.25 2.48 -24.88
C ARG A 69 -23.36 3.52 -23.78
N VAL A 70 -22.35 3.59 -22.94
CA VAL A 70 -22.28 4.48 -21.78
C VAL A 70 -21.94 5.91 -22.20
N SER A 71 -22.47 6.91 -21.49
CA SER A 71 -22.15 8.32 -21.76
C SER A 71 -20.72 8.67 -21.35
N ALA A 72 -20.11 9.66 -22.00
CA ALA A 72 -18.71 10.03 -21.77
C ALA A 72 -18.35 10.28 -20.29
N ASN A 73 -19.22 10.96 -19.54
CA ASN A 73 -19.03 11.18 -18.09
C ASN A 73 -18.94 9.84 -17.32
N LYS A 74 -19.80 8.88 -17.65
CA LYS A 74 -19.79 7.57 -16.99
C LYS A 74 -18.64 6.69 -17.46
N THR A 75 -18.19 6.86 -18.70
CA THR A 75 -16.94 6.26 -19.20
C THR A 75 -15.73 6.76 -18.41
N PHE A 76 -15.71 8.02 -17.96
CA PHE A 76 -14.65 8.57 -17.11
C PHE A 76 -14.68 8.05 -15.66
N GLN A 77 -15.88 7.81 -15.10
CA GLN A 77 -16.02 7.29 -13.73
C GLN A 77 -15.53 5.84 -13.59
N TYR A 78 -15.53 5.08 -14.68
CA TYR A 78 -15.18 3.67 -14.70
C TYR A 78 -13.68 3.37 -14.44
N PRO A 79 -12.71 3.98 -15.15
CA PRO A 79 -11.29 3.79 -14.84
C PRO A 79 -10.92 4.32 -13.44
N ILE A 80 -11.57 5.39 -12.97
CA ILE A 80 -11.39 5.89 -11.60
C ILE A 80 -11.82 4.84 -10.56
N LEU A 81 -12.91 4.11 -10.83
CA LEU A 81 -13.33 3.02 -9.97
C LEU A 81 -12.27 1.90 -9.96
N ALA A 82 -11.76 1.51 -11.13
CA ALA A 82 -10.72 0.50 -11.25
C ALA A 82 -9.44 0.89 -10.49
N GLU A 83 -8.97 2.13 -10.61
CA GLU A 83 -7.81 2.65 -9.88
C GLU A 83 -7.99 2.55 -8.35
N LYS A 84 -9.18 2.94 -7.85
CA LYS A 84 -9.49 2.87 -6.42
C LYS A 84 -9.53 1.44 -5.90
N LEU A 85 -10.03 0.49 -6.70
CA LEU A 85 -10.04 -0.93 -6.37
C LEU A 85 -8.65 -1.55 -6.48
N LEU A 86 -7.78 -1.05 -7.37
CA LEU A 86 -6.41 -1.52 -7.53
C LEU A 86 -5.58 -1.32 -6.27
N SER A 87 -5.74 -0.17 -5.61
CA SER A 87 -5.08 0.09 -4.33
C SER A 87 -5.51 -0.92 -3.25
N LEU A 88 -6.79 -1.29 -3.23
CA LEU A 88 -7.32 -2.29 -2.30
C LEU A 88 -6.79 -3.69 -2.62
N GLY A 89 -6.68 -4.00 -3.91
CA GLY A 89 -6.17 -5.26 -4.45
C GLY A 89 -4.70 -5.52 -4.14
N ASN A 90 -3.86 -4.52 -4.37
CA ASN A 90 -2.42 -4.60 -4.11
C ASN A 90 -2.06 -4.66 -2.63
N GLY A 91 -2.98 -4.27 -1.74
CA GLY A 91 -2.74 -4.22 -0.31
C GLY A 91 -3.32 -5.40 0.45
N ALA A 92 -4.64 -5.41 0.67
CA ALA A 92 -5.26 -6.30 1.66
C ALA A 92 -6.32 -7.24 1.10
N LEU A 93 -6.77 -7.06 -0.14
CA LEU A 93 -7.92 -7.78 -0.68
C LEU A 93 -7.69 -8.28 -2.13
N PRO A 94 -7.04 -9.45 -2.32
CA PRO A 94 -6.69 -9.97 -3.64
C PRO A 94 -7.86 -10.09 -4.63
N GLN A 95 -9.09 -10.32 -4.13
CA GLN A 95 -10.30 -10.37 -4.96
C GLN A 95 -10.56 -9.05 -5.70
N ALA A 96 -10.11 -7.92 -5.13
CA ALA A 96 -10.21 -6.63 -5.79
C ALA A 96 -9.27 -6.53 -7.00
N SER A 97 -8.08 -7.17 -6.96
CA SER A 97 -7.18 -7.22 -8.12
C SER A 97 -7.81 -7.94 -9.30
N MET A 98 -8.48 -9.08 -9.03
CA MET A 98 -9.25 -9.80 -10.07
C MET A 98 -10.34 -8.93 -10.67
N ALA A 99 -11.12 -8.24 -9.83
CA ALA A 99 -12.16 -7.32 -10.29
C ALA A 99 -11.57 -6.22 -11.18
N VAL A 100 -10.43 -5.63 -10.80
CA VAL A 100 -9.76 -4.59 -11.59
C VAL A 100 -9.33 -5.08 -12.96
N SER A 101 -8.73 -6.28 -13.05
CA SER A 101 -8.34 -6.85 -14.34
C SER A 101 -9.53 -7.00 -15.28
N LEU A 102 -10.68 -7.45 -14.77
CA LEU A 102 -11.92 -7.55 -15.55
C LEU A 102 -12.42 -6.18 -16.01
N LEU A 103 -12.38 -5.17 -15.12
CA LEU A 103 -12.78 -3.81 -15.48
C LEU A 103 -11.87 -3.25 -16.59
N GLN A 104 -10.55 -3.40 -16.47
CA GLN A 104 -9.59 -2.83 -17.41
C GLN A 104 -9.74 -3.38 -18.84
N GLN A 105 -10.14 -4.64 -19.01
CA GLN A 105 -10.30 -5.28 -20.31
C GLN A 105 -11.47 -4.71 -21.15
N ILE A 106 -12.48 -4.11 -20.51
CA ILE A 106 -13.77 -3.82 -21.15
C ILE A 106 -13.93 -2.32 -21.50
N LEU A 107 -12.94 -1.49 -21.18
CA LEU A 107 -12.97 -0.03 -21.30
C LEU A 107 -13.40 0.50 -22.67
N ALA A 108 -12.88 -0.07 -23.76
CA ALA A 108 -13.14 0.38 -25.12
C ALA A 108 -14.60 0.14 -25.60
N ARG A 109 -15.34 -0.76 -24.93
CA ARG A 109 -16.69 -1.19 -25.34
C ARG A 109 -17.67 -1.15 -24.16
N LEU A 110 -17.61 -0.11 -23.34
CA LEU A 110 -18.44 0.02 -22.16
C LEU A 110 -19.95 0.09 -22.50
N THR A 111 -20.73 -0.80 -21.90
CA THR A 111 -22.19 -0.82 -21.96
C THR A 111 -22.77 -0.63 -20.56
N VAL A 112 -24.07 -0.34 -20.48
CA VAL A 112 -24.77 -0.25 -19.19
C VAL A 112 -24.67 -1.58 -18.40
N LYS A 113 -24.67 -2.73 -19.08
CA LYS A 113 -24.44 -4.04 -18.46
C LYS A 113 -23.13 -4.07 -17.66
N HIS A 114 -22.03 -3.61 -18.25
CA HIS A 114 -20.72 -3.58 -17.60
C HIS A 114 -20.69 -2.66 -16.37
N LEU A 115 -21.46 -1.56 -16.38
CA LEU A 115 -21.61 -0.70 -15.19
C LEU A 115 -22.41 -1.36 -14.07
N ILE A 116 -23.40 -2.18 -14.41
CA ILE A 116 -24.18 -2.95 -13.43
C ILE A 116 -23.29 -4.01 -12.79
N GLU A 117 -22.53 -4.75 -13.59
CA GLU A 117 -21.57 -5.76 -13.14
C GLU A 117 -20.49 -5.14 -12.24
N ALA A 118 -19.90 -4.01 -12.65
CA ALA A 118 -18.95 -3.29 -11.81
C ALA A 118 -19.55 -2.90 -10.44
N ASN A 119 -20.80 -2.43 -10.42
CA ASN A 119 -21.49 -2.12 -9.17
C ASN A 119 -21.79 -3.35 -8.31
N GLN A 120 -22.02 -4.52 -8.92
CA GLN A 120 -22.15 -5.79 -8.21
C GLN A 120 -20.81 -6.20 -7.61
N MET A 121 -19.71 -6.12 -8.35
CA MET A 121 -18.36 -6.39 -7.83
C MET A 121 -18.05 -5.49 -6.62
N VAL A 122 -18.37 -4.19 -6.69
CA VAL A 122 -18.20 -3.27 -5.56
C VAL A 122 -19.00 -3.72 -4.34
N ASN A 123 -20.22 -4.22 -4.50
CA ASN A 123 -21.00 -4.77 -3.37
C ASN A 123 -20.30 -5.96 -2.73
N GLU A 124 -19.85 -6.91 -3.54
CA GLU A 124 -19.18 -8.10 -3.02
C GLU A 124 -17.88 -7.73 -2.31
N LEU A 125 -17.08 -6.84 -2.88
CA LEU A 125 -15.85 -6.36 -2.25
C LEU A 125 -16.12 -5.58 -0.94
N HIS A 126 -17.27 -4.90 -0.83
CA HIS A 126 -17.68 -4.23 0.41
C HIS A 126 -18.07 -5.21 1.53
N ARG A 127 -18.38 -6.47 1.21
CA ARG A 127 -18.64 -7.52 2.21
C ARG A 127 -17.36 -8.13 2.77
N CYS A 128 -16.24 -8.02 2.05
CA CYS A 128 -14.95 -8.50 2.52
C CYS A 128 -14.34 -7.53 3.54
N ASP A 129 -13.61 -8.06 4.52
CA ASP A 129 -12.81 -7.28 5.47
C ASP A 129 -11.41 -7.04 4.89
N PRO A 130 -11.02 -5.79 4.55
CA PRO A 130 -9.74 -5.49 3.93
C PRO A 130 -8.67 -5.36 5.01
N LEU A 131 -8.37 -6.50 5.65
CA LEU A 131 -7.58 -6.57 6.86
C LEU A 131 -6.44 -7.58 6.76
N LEU A 132 -5.22 -7.10 7.02
CA LEU A 132 -4.06 -7.94 7.23
C LEU A 132 -3.70 -7.99 8.71
N LYS A 133 -3.39 -9.19 9.19
CA LYS A 133 -2.88 -9.45 10.53
C LYS A 133 -1.50 -10.04 10.39
N PHE A 134 -0.52 -9.35 10.97
CA PHE A 134 0.83 -9.85 11.08
C PHE A 134 1.01 -10.37 12.50
N PRO A 135 1.51 -11.60 12.68
CA PRO A 135 1.78 -12.13 13.99
C PRO A 135 2.77 -11.22 14.73
N PRO A 136 2.84 -11.32 16.07
CA PRO A 136 3.87 -10.62 16.82
C PRO A 136 5.23 -10.92 16.20
N ALA A 137 5.95 -9.87 15.81
CA ALA A 137 7.33 -10.05 15.43
C ALA A 137 8.05 -10.66 16.64
N LYS A 138 8.81 -11.73 16.42
CA LYS A 138 9.77 -12.16 17.45
C LYS A 138 10.59 -10.91 17.77
N SER A 139 10.66 -10.55 19.04
CA SER A 139 11.51 -9.43 19.43
C SER A 139 12.94 -9.91 19.18
N PRO A 140 13.73 -9.22 18.33
CA PRO A 140 15.12 -9.59 18.16
C PRO A 140 15.83 -9.45 19.49
N ASP A 141 16.74 -10.37 19.79
CA ASP A 141 17.53 -10.33 21.02
C ASP A 141 18.49 -9.13 21.01
N SER A 142 18.90 -8.71 19.81
CA SER A 142 19.63 -7.47 19.61
C SER A 142 19.32 -6.85 18.26
N VAL A 143 19.26 -5.52 18.23
CA VAL A 143 19.21 -4.72 17.01
C VAL A 143 20.48 -3.88 16.95
N SER A 144 21.14 -3.85 15.81
CA SER A 144 22.33 -3.02 15.58
C SER A 144 22.23 -2.31 14.25
N LEU A 145 22.74 -1.09 14.16
CA LEU A 145 22.95 -0.42 12.89
C LEU A 145 24.18 -1.04 12.22
N CYS A 146 24.07 -1.42 10.95
CA CYS A 146 25.19 -1.89 10.14
C CYS A 146 25.33 -1.01 8.90
N THR A 147 26.57 -0.74 8.51
CA THR A 147 26.92 -0.04 7.28
C THR A 147 27.81 -0.93 6.42
N PHE A 148 27.50 -1.02 5.14
CA PHE A 148 28.33 -1.68 4.14
C PHE A 148 28.88 -0.59 3.21
N SER A 149 30.19 -0.55 3.07
CA SER A 149 30.85 0.32 2.09
C SER A 149 31.29 -0.55 0.92
N ASP A 150 30.84 -0.19 -0.27
CA ASP A 150 31.56 -0.51 -1.50
C ASP A 150 32.78 0.41 -1.53
N ALA A 151 33.97 -0.18 -1.48
CA ALA A 151 35.21 0.51 -1.82
C ALA A 151 35.73 -0.08 -3.13
N ALA A 152 35.14 0.33 -4.26
CA ALA A 152 35.77 0.19 -5.55
C ALA A 152 37.08 1.00 -5.50
N HIS A 153 38.21 0.31 -5.36
CA HIS A 153 39.51 0.96 -5.43
C HIS A 153 39.61 1.69 -6.79
N PRO A 154 39.86 3.01 -6.81
CA PRO A 154 40.00 3.72 -8.06
C PRO A 154 41.23 3.19 -8.80
N SER A 155 41.03 2.55 -9.94
CA SER A 155 42.09 2.44 -10.94
C SER A 155 42.30 3.84 -11.56
N ASP A 156 43.54 4.16 -11.92
CA ASP A 156 44.14 5.46 -12.30
C ASP A 156 43.36 6.43 -13.22
N ARG A 157 42.12 6.13 -13.65
CA ARG A 157 41.35 6.94 -14.60
C ARG A 157 39.89 7.23 -14.26
N ASP A 158 39.31 6.69 -13.18
CA ASP A 158 37.92 6.98 -12.83
C ASP A 158 37.77 7.38 -11.35
N TYR A 159 36.98 8.44 -11.10
CA TYR A 159 36.55 8.83 -9.76
C TYR A 159 35.80 7.63 -9.13
N GLY A 160 36.37 7.04 -8.08
CA GLY A 160 35.72 5.96 -7.34
C GLY A 160 34.40 6.43 -6.73
N GLN A 161 33.28 5.90 -7.20
CA GLN A 161 31.98 6.07 -6.56
C GLN A 161 31.99 5.23 -5.27
N HIS A 162 31.79 5.87 -4.12
CA HIS A 162 31.75 5.18 -2.83
C HIS A 162 30.28 4.99 -2.44
N GLY A 163 29.80 3.75 -2.55
CA GLY A 163 28.47 3.38 -2.11
C GLY A 163 28.45 3.07 -0.62
N LEU A 164 27.63 3.76 0.17
CA LEU A 164 27.32 3.40 1.56
C LEU A 164 25.89 2.87 1.63
N LEU A 165 25.74 1.62 2.04
CA LEU A 165 24.46 0.99 2.33
C LEU A 165 24.28 0.93 3.85
N VAL A 166 23.19 1.48 4.37
CA VAL A 166 22.87 1.48 5.79
C VAL A 166 21.69 0.56 6.05
N GLY A 167 21.78 -0.28 7.08
CA GLY A 167 20.71 -1.20 7.47
C GLY A 167 20.59 -1.41 8.97
N LEU A 168 19.43 -1.90 9.39
CA LEU A 168 19.18 -2.43 10.74
C LEU A 168 19.34 -3.94 10.72
N LEU A 169 20.35 -4.43 11.42
CA LEU A 169 20.57 -5.85 11.65
C LEU A 169 19.77 -6.31 12.87
N SER A 170 18.84 -7.23 12.66
CA SER A 170 18.09 -7.91 13.71
C SER A 170 18.65 -9.31 13.92
N ARG A 171 19.11 -9.61 15.15
CA ARG A 171 19.61 -10.94 15.53
C ARG A 171 18.61 -11.69 16.37
N PHE A 172 18.51 -13.00 16.13
CA PHE A 172 17.63 -13.92 16.85
C PHE A 172 18.44 -15.11 17.36
N ALA A 173 18.44 -15.35 18.66
CA ALA A 173 19.17 -16.41 19.32
C ALA A 173 18.72 -17.78 18.81
N GLY A 174 19.69 -18.65 18.51
CA GLY A 174 19.45 -19.99 18.00
C GLY A 174 19.03 -20.06 16.53
N LYS A 175 19.21 -18.97 15.76
CA LYS A 175 19.07 -18.98 14.30
C LYS A 175 20.35 -18.45 13.65
N ASP A 176 20.80 -19.13 12.60
CA ASP A 176 21.97 -18.72 11.82
C ASP A 176 21.68 -17.53 10.87
N GLU A 177 20.42 -17.12 10.76
CA GLU A 177 19.99 -16.05 9.86
C GLU A 177 19.73 -14.75 10.62
N ASN A 178 20.65 -13.79 10.45
CA ASN A 178 20.40 -12.40 10.82
C ASN A 178 19.60 -11.71 9.70
N ILE A 179 18.61 -10.89 10.05
CA ILE A 179 17.82 -10.15 9.07
C ILE A 179 18.37 -8.72 9.00
N CYS A 180 18.85 -8.31 7.82
CA CYS A 180 19.21 -6.92 7.55
C CYS A 180 18.05 -6.20 6.86
N HIS A 181 17.50 -5.18 7.52
CA HIS A 181 16.52 -4.28 6.93
C HIS A 181 17.23 -3.05 6.38
N ILE A 182 17.26 -2.90 5.06
CA ILE A 182 17.87 -1.73 4.42
C ILE A 182 17.10 -0.47 4.85
N LEU A 183 17.84 0.52 5.32
CA LEU A 183 17.31 1.82 5.72
C LEU A 183 17.58 2.90 4.69
N ASP A 184 18.81 2.96 4.18
CA ASP A 184 19.25 4.03 3.28
C ASP A 184 20.42 3.58 2.40
N TRP A 185 20.60 4.27 1.28
CA TRP A 185 21.71 4.09 0.36
C TRP A 185 22.17 5.44 -0.19
N SER A 186 23.46 5.72 -0.08
CA SER A 186 24.13 6.86 -0.74
C SER A 186 25.22 6.38 -1.68
N SER A 187 25.32 6.98 -2.87
CA SER A 187 26.35 6.73 -3.89
C SER A 187 27.04 8.00 -4.32
#